data_AF-A0A4V2AY94-F1
#
_entry.id   AF-A0A4V2AY94-F1
#
_cell.length_a   1.000
_cell.length_b   1.000
_cell.length_c   1.000
_cell.angle_alpha   90.00
_cell.angle_beta   90.00
_cell.angle_gamma   90.00
#
_symmetry.space_group_name_H-M   'P 1'
#
loop_
_entity.id
_entity.type
_entity.pdbx_description
1 polymer ?
#
loop_
_entity_poly.entity_id
_entity_poly.type
_entity_poly.pdbx_seq_one_letter_code
_entity_poly.pdbx_strand_id
1 'polypeptide(L)'
;MPINRHISLLENRAGLLQGLLRQKRCPELGYSCLLNVIAEGDGWSDWQDFMDHGRFAAIERNWYERTLKALDRLGIEGIKLDDLKRMESNRVSVDPPSPQREASM
;
A
#
# COMPACT_ATOMS: atom_id res chain seq x y z
N MET A 1 8.83 19.07 -0.08
CA MET A 1 8.57 18.22 -1.26
C MET A 1 7.49 17.19 -0.93
N PRO A 2 6.21 17.49 -1.22
CA PRO A 2 5.08 16.62 -0.86
C PRO A 2 4.95 15.34 -1.72
N ILE A 3 5.42 15.36 -2.97
CA ILE A 3 5.31 14.24 -3.93
C ILE A 3 6.08 13.01 -3.45
N ASN A 4 7.33 13.18 -2.99
CA ASN A 4 8.17 12.06 -2.56
C ASN A 4 7.57 11.30 -1.38
N ARG A 5 6.91 12.00 -0.45
CA ARG A 5 6.23 11.35 0.69
C ARG A 5 5.05 10.50 0.24
N HIS A 6 4.34 10.93 -0.81
CA HIS A 6 3.21 10.21 -1.35
C HIS A 6 3.65 8.96 -2.11
N ILE A 7 4.66 9.08 -2.99
CA ILE A 7 5.26 7.93 -3.69
C ILE A 7 5.70 6.86 -2.69
N SER A 8 6.45 7.25 -1.64
CA SER A 8 6.88 6.33 -0.60
C SER A 8 5.72 5.68 0.18
N LEU A 9 4.57 6.34 0.32
CA LEU A 9 3.41 5.73 0.95
C LEU A 9 2.89 4.55 0.12
N LEU A 10 2.80 4.74 -1.20
CA LEU A 10 2.25 3.79 -2.16
C LEU A 10 3.17 2.59 -2.38
N GLU A 11 4.47 2.80 -2.54
CA GLU A 11 5.47 1.72 -2.67
C GLU A 11 5.44 0.80 -1.45
N ASN A 12 5.31 1.39 -0.27
CA ASN A 12 5.17 0.62 0.96
C ASN A 12 3.83 -0.16 1.01
N ARG A 13 2.72 0.42 0.54
CA ARG A 13 1.44 -0.30 0.40
C ARG A 13 1.57 -1.49 -0.56
N ALA A 14 2.31 -1.33 -1.66
CA ALA A 14 2.60 -2.42 -2.59
C ALA A 14 3.39 -3.55 -1.91
N GLY A 15 4.43 -3.23 -1.14
CA GLY A 15 5.20 -4.22 -0.38
C GLY A 15 4.37 -4.95 0.68
N LEU A 16 3.51 -4.23 1.38
CA LEU A 16 2.59 -4.81 2.37
C LEU A 16 1.56 -5.74 1.71
N LEU A 17 0.99 -5.32 0.57
CA LEU A 17 0.05 -6.14 -0.18
C LEU A 17 0.71 -7.42 -0.70
N GLN A 18 1.93 -7.33 -1.23
CA GLN A 18 2.71 -8.52 -1.61
C GLN A 18 2.89 -9.49 -0.43
N GLY A 19 3.21 -8.96 0.76
CA GLY A 19 3.33 -9.76 1.98
C GLY A 19 2.02 -10.45 2.36
N LEU A 20 0.90 -9.73 2.26
CA LEU A 20 -0.43 -10.27 2.54
C LEU A 20 -0.82 -11.38 1.56
N LEU A 21 -0.58 -11.19 0.25
CA LEU A 21 -0.86 -12.21 -0.77
C LEU A 21 -0.10 -13.51 -0.47
N ARG A 22 1.19 -13.40 -0.08
CA ARG A 22 1.99 -14.56 0.34
C ARG A 22 1.43 -15.27 1.57
N GLN A 23 1.06 -14.51 2.60
CA GLN A 23 0.48 -15.08 3.82
C GLN A 23 -0.82 -15.83 3.54
N LYS A 24 -1.63 -15.33 2.60
CA LYS A 24 -2.92 -15.92 2.20
C LYS A 24 -2.79 -17.01 1.13
N ARG A 25 -1.56 -17.30 0.66
CA ARG A 25 -1.29 -18.23 -0.45
C ARG A 25 -2.02 -17.85 -1.75
N CYS A 26 -2.23 -16.55 -1.96
CA CYS A 26 -2.75 -16.02 -3.21
C CYS A 26 -1.65 -16.01 -4.28
N PRO A 27 -2.01 -15.93 -5.58
CA PRO A 27 -1.03 -15.75 -6.65
C PRO A 27 -0.10 -14.57 -6.40
N GLU A 28 1.20 -14.75 -6.69
CA GLU A 28 2.13 -13.62 -6.65
C GLU A 28 1.87 -12.70 -7.83
N LEU A 29 1.70 -11.41 -7.54
CA LEU A 29 1.68 -10.37 -8.54
C LEU A 29 3.08 -9.81 -8.74
N GLY A 30 3.40 -9.45 -9.99
CA GLY A 30 4.58 -8.66 -10.29
C GLY A 30 4.47 -7.26 -9.66
N TYR A 31 5.61 -6.68 -9.30
CA TYR A 31 5.66 -5.39 -8.59
C TYR A 31 4.95 -4.26 -9.37
N SER A 32 5.10 -4.21 -10.69
CA SER A 32 4.39 -3.24 -11.54
C SER A 32 2.87 -3.39 -11.49
N CYS A 33 2.37 -4.63 -11.39
CA CYS A 33 0.94 -4.90 -11.25
C CYS A 33 0.43 -4.43 -9.88
N LEU A 34 1.21 -4.63 -8.81
CA LEU A 34 0.87 -4.13 -7.48
C LEU A 34 0.83 -2.61 -7.41
N LEU A 35 1.75 -1.93 -8.09
CA LEU A 35 1.72 -0.47 -8.19
C LEU A 35 0.45 0.04 -8.86
N ASN A 36 -0.03 -0.65 -9.91
CA ASN A 36 -1.30 -0.31 -10.54
C ASN A 36 -2.49 -0.58 -9.60
N VAL A 37 -2.51 -1.72 -8.90
CA VAL A 37 -3.55 -2.02 -7.90
C VAL A 37 -3.60 -0.94 -6.82
N ILE A 38 -2.45 -0.48 -6.35
CA ILE A 38 -2.35 0.60 -5.36
C ILE A 38 -2.81 1.94 -5.97
N ALA A 39 -2.35 2.29 -7.17
CA ALA A 39 -2.76 3.53 -7.83
C ALA A 39 -4.30 3.59 -8.02
N GLU A 40 -4.88 2.48 -8.50
CA GLU A 40 -6.33 2.32 -8.64
C GLU A 40 -7.07 2.42 -7.30
N GLY A 41 -6.54 1.75 -6.28
CA GLY A 41 -7.00 1.84 -4.90
C GLY A 41 -7.15 3.29 -4.46
N ASP A 42 -6.14 4.10 -4.76
CA ASP A 42 -6.06 5.49 -4.34
C ASP A 42 -6.75 6.49 -5.27
N GLY A 43 -7.44 6.00 -6.29
CA GLY A 43 -8.32 6.82 -7.12
C GLY A 43 -7.87 7.01 -8.56
N TRP A 44 -6.66 6.57 -8.91
CA TRP A 44 -6.01 6.83 -10.19
C TRP A 44 -6.32 5.76 -11.22
N SER A 45 -6.07 6.05 -12.50
CA SER A 45 -6.29 5.09 -13.57
C SER A 45 -5.24 3.97 -13.55
N ASP A 46 -3.99 4.35 -13.33
CA ASP A 46 -2.83 3.46 -13.19
C ASP A 46 -1.67 4.20 -12.48
N TRP A 47 -0.53 3.51 -12.31
CA TRP A 47 0.66 4.10 -11.67
C TRP A 47 1.24 5.29 -12.44
N GLN A 48 1.17 5.28 -13.77
CA GLN A 48 1.71 6.36 -14.59
C GLN A 48 0.86 7.63 -14.44
N ASP A 49 -0.47 7.50 -14.45
CA ASP A 49 -1.41 8.57 -14.17
C ASP A 49 -1.14 9.23 -12.80
N PHE A 50 -0.88 8.42 -11.77
CA PHE A 50 -0.44 8.91 -10.48
C PHE A 50 0.90 9.66 -10.55
N MET A 51 1.91 9.11 -11.23
CA MET A 51 3.23 9.76 -11.33
C MET A 51 3.17 11.11 -12.06
N ASP A 52 2.28 11.23 -13.04
CA ASP A 52 2.11 12.44 -13.86
C ASP A 52 1.28 13.51 -13.15
N HIS A 53 0.22 13.12 -12.41
CA HIS A 53 -0.80 14.03 -11.90
C HIS A 53 -0.96 14.04 -10.37
N GLY A 54 -0.31 13.14 -9.63
CA GLY A 54 -0.48 12.87 -8.20
C GLY A 54 -0.10 13.98 -7.22
N ARG A 55 0.16 15.20 -7.71
CA ARG A 55 0.56 16.37 -6.90
C ARG A 55 -0.58 16.92 -6.04
N PHE A 56 -1.84 16.61 -6.39
CA PHE A 56 -3.03 17.17 -5.77
C PHE A 56 -4.19 16.16 -5.78
N ALA A 57 -4.31 15.29 -4.78
CA ALA A 57 -5.60 14.69 -4.49
C ALA A 57 -5.66 14.24 -3.03
N ALA A 58 -6.79 14.56 -2.39
CA ALA A 58 -7.23 13.96 -1.14
C ALA A 58 -7.50 12.46 -1.40
N ILE A 59 -6.46 11.67 -1.22
CA ILE A 59 -6.54 10.21 -1.27
C ILE A 59 -7.15 9.78 0.06
N GLU A 60 -8.46 9.49 0.10
CA GLU A 60 -9.06 8.71 1.20
C GLU A 60 -10.56 8.36 1.05
N ARG A 61 -11.16 8.45 -0.14
CA ARG A 61 -12.50 7.86 -0.37
C ARG A 61 -12.37 6.58 -1.17
N ASN A 62 -12.41 5.46 -0.45
CA ASN A 62 -12.64 4.10 -0.96
C ASN A 62 -11.39 3.28 -1.33
N TRP A 63 -10.22 3.59 -0.75
CA TRP A 63 -8.98 2.78 -0.89
C TRP A 63 -9.25 1.28 -0.81
N TYR A 64 -9.85 0.83 0.29
CA TYR A 64 -10.06 -0.59 0.53
C TYR A 64 -10.98 -1.25 -0.51
N GLU A 65 -12.10 -0.61 -0.85
CA GLU A 65 -13.07 -1.17 -1.80
C GLU A 65 -12.49 -1.25 -3.21
N ARG A 66 -11.76 -0.21 -3.63
CA ARG A 66 -11.11 -0.16 -4.95
C ARG A 66 -9.99 -1.17 -5.06
N THR A 67 -9.15 -1.31 -4.02
CA THR A 67 -8.09 -2.32 -3.97
C THR A 67 -8.67 -3.73 -4.03
N LEU A 68 -9.75 -4.03 -3.28
CA LEU A 68 -10.42 -5.33 -3.36
C LEU A 68 -10.98 -5.60 -4.76
N LYS A 69 -11.62 -4.61 -5.39
CA LYS A 69 -12.13 -4.73 -6.76
C LYS A 69 -11.02 -4.94 -7.79
N ALA A 70 -9.88 -4.28 -7.62
CA ALA A 70 -8.71 -4.47 -8.47
C ALA A 70 -8.16 -5.89 -8.34
N LEU A 71 -8.04 -6.42 -7.12
CA LEU A 71 -7.62 -7.79 -6.85
C LEU A 71 -8.59 -8.82 -7.43
N ASP A 72 -9.90 -8.60 -7.27
CA ASP A 72 -10.96 -9.46 -7.83
C ASP A 72 -10.85 -9.56 -9.37
N ARG A 73 -10.63 -8.42 -10.06
CA ARG A 73 -10.38 -8.40 -11.51
C ARG A 73 -9.15 -9.19 -11.95
N LEU A 74 -8.16 -9.34 -11.06
CA LEU A 74 -6.95 -10.13 -11.30
C LEU A 74 -7.13 -11.61 -10.93
N GLY A 75 -8.34 -12.03 -10.52
CA GLY A 75 -8.61 -13.39 -10.06
C GLY A 75 -8.01 -13.70 -8.68
N ILE A 76 -7.69 -12.67 -7.90
CA ILE A 76 -7.20 -12.83 -6.53
C ILE A 76 -8.38 -12.83 -5.58
N GLU A 77 -8.78 -14.04 -5.22
CA GLU A 77 -9.81 -14.29 -4.23
C GLU A 77 -9.18 -14.53 -2.83
N GLY A 78 -9.93 -14.28 -1.77
CA GLY A 78 -9.54 -14.60 -0.39
C GLY A 78 -8.95 -13.46 0.44
N ILE A 79 -8.74 -12.28 -0.15
CA ILE A 79 -8.40 -11.06 0.59
C ILE A 79 -9.69 -10.37 1.05
N LYS A 80 -9.81 -10.07 2.34
CA LYS A 80 -10.96 -9.38 2.94
C LYS A 80 -10.63 -7.94 3.33
N LEU A 81 -11.66 -7.12 3.49
CA LEU A 81 -11.53 -5.74 3.99
C LEU A 81 -10.71 -5.65 5.30
N ASP A 82 -10.98 -6.56 6.24
CA ASP A 82 -10.26 -6.58 7.52
C ASP A 82 -8.78 -6.93 7.36
N ASP A 83 -8.41 -7.71 6.33
CA ASP A 83 -7.01 -8.01 6.05
C ASP A 83 -6.26 -6.75 5.61
N LEU A 84 -6.87 -5.94 4.73
CA LEU A 84 -6.29 -4.66 4.29
C LEU A 84 -6.21 -3.63 5.42
N LYS A 85 -7.22 -3.58 6.30
CA LYS A 85 -7.20 -2.68 7.47
C LYS A 85 -6.11 -3.07 8.48
N ARG A 86 -5.96 -4.37 8.75
CA ARG A 86 -4.88 -4.88 9.64
C ARG A 86 -3.50 -4.61 9.06
N MET A 87 -3.36 -4.79 7.75
CA MET A 87 -2.12 -4.51 7.02
C MET A 87 -1.67 -3.04 7.21
N GLU A 88 -2.58 -2.08 7.12
CA GLU A 88 -2.25 -0.66 7.36
C GLU A 88 -2.05 -0.33 8.85
N SER A 89 -2.83 -0.96 9.75
CA SER A 89 -2.73 -0.71 11.20
C SER A 89 -1.41 -1.18 11.79
N ASN A 90 -0.88 -2.32 11.33
CA ASN A 90 0.44 -2.83 11.76
C ASN A 90 1.61 -1.92 11.36
N ARG A 91 1.37 -0.93 10.49
CA ARG A 91 2.35 0.06 10.05
C ARG A 91 2.53 1.21 11.05
N VAL A 92 1.55 1.44 11.92
CA VAL A 92 1.55 2.54 12.91
C VAL A 92 2.31 2.15 14.18
N SER A 93 2.53 0.85 14.44
CA SER A 93 3.19 0.35 15.65
C SER A 93 4.71 0.17 15.55
N VAL A 94 5.35 0.67 14.48
CA VAL A 94 6.82 0.75 14.44
C VAL A 94 7.21 2.08 15.08
N ASP A 95 7.25 2.10 16.41
CA ASP A 95 7.91 3.18 17.15
C ASP A 95 9.34 3.35 16.59
N PRO A 96 9.85 4.60 16.47
CA PRO A 96 11.26 4.79 16.16
C PRO A 96 12.08 4.05 17.22
N PRO A 97 13.21 3.41 16.86
CA PRO A 97 14.10 2.85 17.86
C PRO A 97 14.47 3.99 18.82
N SER A 98 14.05 3.85 20.08
CA SER A 98 14.47 4.75 21.14
C SER A 98 15.97 4.95 21.03
N PRO A 99 16.48 6.20 21.00
CA PRO A 99 17.91 6.41 21.03
C PRO A 99 18.43 5.73 22.30
N GLN A 100 19.14 4.61 22.11
CA GLN A 100 19.88 3.99 23.18
C GLN A 100 20.83 5.07 23.67
N ARG A 101 20.59 5.56 24.89
CA ARG A 101 21.51 6.44 25.60
C ARG A 101 22.87 5.73 25.59
N GLU A 102 23.78 6.19 24.74
CA GLU A 102 25.19 6.17 25.07
C GLU A 102 25.34 7.06 26.31
N ALA A 103 25.24 6.44 27.48
CA ALA A 103 25.62 7.02 28.74
C ALA A 103 26.83 6.22 29.24
N SER A 104 27.99 6.70 28.83
CA SER A 104 29.19 6.89 29.66
C SER A 104 29.77 5.64 30.36
N MET A 105 30.89 5.16 29.81
CA MET A 105 32.06 4.81 30.61
C MET A 105 33.02 5.99 30.62
#